data_AF-A0A3N5GZV6-F1
#
_entry.id   AF-A0A3N5GZV6-F1
#
_cell.length_a   1.000
_cell.length_b   1.000
_cell.length_c   1.000
_cell.angle_alpha   90.00
_cell.angle_beta   90.00
_cell.angle_gamma   90.00
#
_symmetry.space_group_name_H-M   'P 1'
#
loop_
_entity.id
_entity.type
_entity.pdbx_description
1 polymer ?
#
loop_
_entity_poly.entity_id
_entity_poly.type
_entity_poly.pdbx_seq_one_letter_code
_entity_poly.pdbx_strand_id
1 'polypeptide(L)'
;AAAGLGEVHGPALICASGAGRPGVAELGQEAAGLLGSRELEPTHFPHRLGFNLIPQVGPFSEGSGSTLEELSWRAETGLLWGCAAPALDGTAVWAPRF
;
A
#
# COMPACT_ATOMS: atom_id res chain seq x y z
N ALA A 1 -10.93 -28.83 0.91
CA ALA A 1 -10.70 -27.41 0.59
C ALA A 1 -10.95 -26.61 1.86
N ALA A 2 -9.93 -25.93 2.40
CA ALA A 2 -10.15 -25.07 3.55
C ALA A 2 -11.05 -23.89 3.10
N ALA A 3 -12.21 -23.73 3.74
CA ALA A 3 -13.23 -22.67 3.56
C ALA A 3 -13.96 -22.53 2.19
N GLY A 4 -13.45 -23.06 1.06
CA GLY A 4 -14.14 -22.95 -0.24
C GLY A 4 -14.04 -21.58 -0.92
N LEU A 5 -13.04 -20.78 -0.55
CA LEU A 5 -12.75 -19.50 -1.18
C LEU A 5 -12.17 -19.70 -2.58
N GLY A 6 -12.89 -19.24 -3.61
CA GLY A 6 -12.41 -19.28 -5.00
C GLY A 6 -11.62 -18.04 -5.41
N GLU A 7 -12.03 -16.87 -4.91
CA GLU A 7 -11.51 -15.59 -5.36
C GLU A 7 -11.62 -14.53 -4.24
N VAL A 8 -10.64 -13.64 -4.16
CA VAL A 8 -10.56 -12.53 -3.23
C VAL A 8 -10.18 -11.26 -4.00
N HIS A 9 -10.99 -10.22 -3.85
CA HIS A 9 -10.77 -8.89 -4.41
C HIS A 9 -10.85 -7.84 -3.32
N GLY A 10 -9.91 -6.91 -3.28
CA GLY A 10 -10.07 -5.74 -2.42
C GLY A 10 -8.88 -4.79 -2.37
N PRO A 11 -9.09 -3.57 -1.89
CA PRO A 11 -8.00 -2.65 -1.59
C PRO A 11 -7.34 -3.03 -0.25
N ALA A 12 -6.02 -2.86 -0.18
CA ALA A 12 -5.30 -2.83 1.09
C ALA A 12 -4.88 -1.39 1.39
N LEU A 13 -5.34 -0.87 2.53
CA LEU A 13 -4.95 0.45 3.04
C LEU A 13 -3.69 0.30 3.91
N ILE A 14 -2.55 0.68 3.37
CA ILE A 14 -1.25 0.54 4.01
C ILE A 14 -0.93 1.80 4.81
N CYS A 15 -0.60 1.63 6.09
CA CYS A 15 -0.19 2.73 6.98
C CYS A 15 1.22 3.23 6.64
N ALA A 16 1.53 4.49 6.95
CA ALA A 16 2.83 5.09 6.74
C ALA A 16 3.99 4.35 7.44
N SER A 17 3.73 3.61 8.53
CA SER A 17 4.72 2.69 9.13
C SER A 17 5.19 1.58 8.20
N GLY A 18 4.43 1.21 7.16
CA GLY A 18 4.87 0.31 6.11
C GLY A 18 6.08 0.85 5.33
N ALA A 19 6.25 2.17 5.30
CA ALA A 19 7.42 2.84 4.72
C ALA A 19 8.52 3.14 5.78
N GLY A 20 8.38 2.56 6.98
CA GLY A 20 9.30 2.72 8.10
C GLY A 20 9.21 4.07 8.80
N ARG A 21 10.22 4.34 9.64
CA ARG A 21 10.31 5.61 10.41
C ARG A 21 10.25 6.87 9.53
N PRO A 22 10.88 6.91 8.33
CA PRO A 22 10.78 8.07 7.45
C PRO A 22 9.34 8.38 7.02
N GLY A 23 8.55 7.38 6.62
CA GLY A 23 7.15 7.57 6.23
C GLY A 23 6.28 8.10 7.37
N VAL A 24 6.45 7.58 8.58
CA VAL A 24 5.77 8.08 9.79
C VAL A 24 6.13 9.54 10.06
N ALA A 25 7.42 9.89 9.95
CA ALA A 25 7.90 11.25 10.17
C ALA A 25 7.36 12.23 9.11
N GLU A 26 7.37 11.84 7.84
CA GLU A 26 6.84 12.64 6.73
C GLU A 26 5.34 12.91 6.92
N LEU A 27 4.53 11.87 7.16
CA LEU A 27 3.09 12.04 7.41
C LEU A 27 2.83 13.00 8.59
N GLY A 28 3.58 12.87 9.68
CA GLY A 28 3.45 13.74 10.85
C GLY A 28 3.79 15.20 10.53
N GLN A 29 4.87 15.44 9.77
CA GLN A 29 5.26 16.78 9.36
C GLN A 29 4.25 17.40 8.40
N GLU A 30 3.80 16.66 7.39
CA GLU A 30 2.79 17.12 6.43
C GLU A 30 1.47 17.47 7.12
N ALA A 31 0.99 16.61 8.03
CA ALA A 31 -0.24 16.86 8.78
C ALA A 31 -0.14 18.12 9.66
N ALA A 32 0.96 18.29 10.40
CA ALA A 32 1.20 19.48 11.22
C ALA A 32 1.34 20.76 10.37
N GLY A 33 2.03 20.67 9.23
CA GLY A 33 2.17 21.76 8.28
C GLY A 33 0.82 22.24 7.76
N LEU A 34 -0.01 21.33 7.26
CA LEU A 34 -1.31 21.67 6.69
C LEU A 34 -2.26 22.30 7.73
N LEU A 35 -2.24 21.84 8.98
CA LEU A 35 -2.99 22.47 10.08
C LEU A 35 -2.49 23.89 10.38
N GLY A 36 -1.21 24.18 10.11
CA GLY A 36 -0.60 25.51 10.20
C GLY A 36 -0.62 26.31 8.90
N SER A 37 -1.42 25.92 7.90
CA SER A 37 -1.47 26.55 6.56
C SER A 37 -0.11 26.61 5.86
N ARG A 38 0.75 25.62 6.09
CA ARG A 38 2.05 25.44 5.44
C ARG A 38 2.06 24.14 4.66
N GLU A 39 2.31 24.22 3.37
CA GLU A 39 2.53 23.04 2.54
C GLU A 39 4.00 22.60 2.62
N LEU A 40 4.22 21.31 2.75
CA LEU A 40 5.55 20.70 2.74
C LEU A 40 5.66 19.82 1.50
N GLU A 41 6.80 19.89 0.83
CA GLU A 41 7.10 19.03 -0.31
C GLU A 41 7.36 17.59 0.17
N PRO A 42 6.74 16.58 -0.45
CA PRO A 42 7.00 15.18 -0.13
C PRO A 42 8.44 14.81 -0.47
N THR A 43 9.09 14.04 0.39
CA THR A 43 10.47 13.58 0.20
C THR A 43 10.58 12.06 0.14
N HIS A 44 9.63 11.35 0.74
CA HIS A 44 9.61 9.90 0.85
C HIS A 44 8.53 9.28 -0.03
N PHE A 45 7.30 9.79 0.05
CA PHE A 45 6.21 9.38 -0.83
C PHE A 45 6.25 10.15 -2.15
N PRO A 46 5.77 9.55 -3.27
CA PRO A 46 5.78 10.21 -4.58
C PRO A 46 4.84 11.43 -4.65
N HIS A 47 3.87 11.48 -3.74
CA HIS A 47 2.92 12.56 -3.56
C HIS A 47 2.70 12.75 -2.06
N ARG A 48 2.14 13.90 -1.67
CA ARG A 48 1.81 14.18 -0.27
C ARG A 48 0.87 13.11 0.25
N LEU A 49 1.16 12.55 1.43
CA LEU A 49 0.29 11.57 2.08
C LEU A 49 -0.69 12.24 3.05
N GLY A 50 -0.29 13.33 3.71
CA GLY A 50 -1.11 14.12 4.61
C GLY A 50 -2.45 14.51 3.97
N PHE A 51 -3.53 13.99 4.57
CA PHE A 51 -4.92 14.13 4.08
C PHE A 51 -5.15 13.68 2.63
N ASN A 52 -4.38 12.70 2.14
CA ASN A 52 -4.46 12.18 0.78
C ASN A 52 -4.34 10.64 0.73
N LEU A 53 -4.63 10.03 -0.41
CA LEU A 53 -4.44 8.61 -0.71
C LEU A 53 -3.51 8.46 -1.91
N ILE A 54 -2.60 7.48 -1.87
CA ILE A 54 -1.67 7.22 -2.98
C ILE A 54 -1.88 5.77 -3.46
N PRO A 55 -2.50 5.55 -4.63
CA PRO A 55 -2.84 4.21 -5.14
C PRO A 55 -1.63 3.54 -5.83
N GLN A 56 -0.49 3.56 -5.15
CA GLN A 56 0.75 2.95 -5.61
C GLN A 56 1.66 2.68 -4.39
N VAL A 57 1.81 1.41 -4.03
CA VAL A 57 2.77 0.98 -3.00
C VAL A 57 3.91 0.22 -3.68
N GLY A 58 5.11 0.80 -3.64
CA GLY A 58 6.27 0.27 -4.35
C GLY A 58 6.25 0.57 -5.86
N PRO A 59 7.24 0.07 -6.61
CA PRO A 59 7.33 0.29 -8.04
C PRO A 59 6.35 -0.60 -8.81
N PHE A 60 5.94 -0.15 -10.00
CA PHE A 60 5.22 -0.99 -10.96
C PHE A 60 6.14 -2.08 -11.52
N SER A 61 5.58 -3.28 -11.67
CA SER A 61 6.20 -4.38 -12.42
C SER A 61 6.06 -4.15 -13.92
N GLU A 62 7.12 -4.47 -14.67
CA GLU A 62 7.10 -4.32 -16.13
C GLU A 62 6.03 -5.22 -16.77
N GLY A 63 5.16 -4.61 -17.57
CA GLY A 63 4.18 -5.33 -18.41
C GLY A 63 2.93 -5.86 -17.70
N SER A 64 2.83 -5.80 -16.36
CA SER A 64 1.65 -6.29 -15.62
C SER A 64 0.64 -5.19 -15.26
N GLY A 65 1.09 -3.94 -15.13
CA GLY A 65 0.27 -2.83 -14.62
C GLY A 65 0.02 -2.88 -13.11
N SER A 66 0.56 -3.88 -12.41
CA SER A 66 0.50 -4.02 -10.95
C SER A 66 1.80 -3.56 -10.30
N THR A 67 1.72 -3.12 -9.05
CA THR A 67 2.89 -2.86 -8.21
C THR A 67 3.53 -4.15 -7.71
N LEU A 68 4.81 -4.10 -7.33
CA LEU A 68 5.47 -5.24 -6.71
C LEU A 68 4.81 -5.67 -5.40
N GLU A 69 4.22 -4.72 -4.65
CA GLU A 69 3.45 -5.02 -3.44
C GLU A 69 2.21 -5.88 -3.76
N GLU A 70 1.44 -5.51 -4.78
CA GLU A 70 0.25 -6.28 -5.17
C GLU A 70 0.61 -7.69 -5.67
N LEU A 71 1.73 -7.81 -6.39
CA LEU A 71 2.23 -9.10 -6.86
C LEU A 71 2.81 -9.97 -5.73
N SER A 72 3.40 -9.37 -4.70
CA SER A 72 3.95 -10.12 -3.57
C SER A 72 2.85 -10.89 -2.85
N TRP A 73 1.67 -10.31 -2.66
CA TRP A 73 0.55 -10.98 -1.98
C TRP A 73 0.13 -12.26 -2.70
N ARG A 74 0.12 -12.25 -4.04
CA ARG A 74 -0.18 -13.45 -4.85
C ARG A 74 0.89 -14.53 -4.66
N ALA A 75 2.16 -14.13 -4.69
CA ALA A 75 3.28 -15.04 -4.51
C ALA A 75 3.28 -15.65 -3.10
N GLU A 76 3.13 -14.83 -2.06
CA GLU A 76 3.12 -15.26 -0.66
C GLU A 76 1.91 -16.15 -0.34
N THR A 77 0.72 -15.80 -0.84
CA THR A 77 -0.48 -16.63 -0.67
C THR A 77 -0.30 -18.00 -1.33
N GLY A 78 0.30 -18.04 -2.53
CA GLY A 78 0.64 -19.29 -3.21
C GLY A 78 1.65 -20.15 -2.43
N LEU A 79 2.67 -19.53 -1.83
CA LEU A 79 3.64 -20.23 -0.98
C LEU A 79 3.01 -20.80 0.29
N LEU A 80 2.09 -20.06 0.93
CA LEU A 80 1.45 -20.48 2.18
C LEU A 80 0.35 -21.52 1.97
N TRP A 81 -0.46 -21.41 0.91
CA TRP A 81 -1.67 -22.22 0.72
C TRP A 81 -1.52 -23.27 -0.39
N GLY A 82 -0.46 -23.21 -1.20
CA GLY A 82 -0.21 -24.16 -2.29
C GLY A 82 -1.40 -24.25 -3.25
N CYS A 83 -1.82 -25.48 -3.59
CA CYS A 83 -2.94 -25.73 -4.50
C CYS A 83 -4.31 -25.27 -3.95
N ALA A 84 -4.41 -24.85 -2.69
CA ALA A 84 -5.63 -24.33 -2.09
C ALA A 84 -5.69 -22.80 -2.09
N ALA A 85 -4.69 -22.10 -2.65
CA ALA A 85 -4.69 -20.65 -2.76
C ALA A 85 -5.86 -20.15 -3.64
N PRO A 86 -6.66 -19.17 -3.18
CA PRO A 86 -7.67 -18.53 -4.02
C PRO A 86 -6.99 -17.65 -5.07
N ALA A 87 -7.72 -17.33 -6.14
CA ALA A 87 -7.33 -16.21 -6.99
C ALA A 87 -7.36 -14.91 -6.16
N LEU A 88 -6.26 -14.16 -6.16
CA LEU A 88 -6.13 -12.93 -5.38
C LEU A 88 -5.81 -11.77 -6.31
N ASP A 89 -6.66 -10.76 -6.26
CA ASP A 89 -6.41 -9.47 -6.91
C ASP A 89 -6.70 -8.34 -5.93
N GLY A 90 -5.92 -7.27 -6.01
CA GLY A 90 -6.05 -6.18 -5.07
C GLY A 90 -5.22 -4.97 -5.45
N THR A 91 -5.57 -3.85 -4.82
CA THR A 91 -4.88 -2.58 -5.03
C THR A 91 -4.25 -2.14 -3.71
N ALA A 92 -2.95 -1.86 -3.74
CA ALA A 92 -2.24 -1.35 -2.57
C ALA A 92 -2.29 0.18 -2.56
N VAL A 93 -2.77 0.76 -1.46
CA VAL A 93 -2.97 2.21 -1.33
C VAL A 93 -2.32 2.70 -0.04
N TRP A 94 -1.41 3.67 -0.12
CA TRP A 94 -0.96 4.37 1.08
C TRP A 94 -2.10 5.21 1.64
N ALA A 95 -2.37 5.03 2.93
CA ALA A 95 -3.37 5.77 3.69
C ALA A 95 -2.70 6.65 4.76
N PRO A 96 -3.30 7.80 5.11
CA PRO A 96 -2.75 8.75 6.09
C PRO A 96 -3.00 8.24 7.52
N ARG A 97 -2.35 7.12 7.85
CA ARG A 97 -2.41 6.39 9.11
C ARG A 97 -0.98 6.08 9.53
N PHE A 98 -0.68 6.13 10.83
CA PHE A 98 0.65 5.80 11.34
C PHE A 98 0.88 4.29 11.32
#